data_AF-A0A2R3Q8K1-F1
#
_entry.id   AF-A0A2R3Q8K1-F1
#
_cell.length_a   1.000
_cell.length_b   1.000
_cell.length_c   1.000
_cell.angle_alpha   90.00
_cell.angle_beta   90.00
_cell.angle_gamma   90.00
#
_symmetry.space_group_name_H-M   'P 1'
#
loop_
_entity.id
_entity.type
_entity.pdbx_description
1 polymer ?
#
loop_
_entity_poly.entity_id
_entity_poly.type
_entity_poly.pdbx_seq_one_letter_code
_entity_poly.pdbx_strand_id
1 'polypeptide(L)'
;MWQVGPACYGTKTAALQAAASAQAGAIVQHGGGAYVASVSAVAENGIEYALTPVGGGASLVVQSLQEPMPCNLLTASDALPIAWAVAGGWIAVYMIKSLLLARPEP
;
A
#
# COMPACT_ATOMS: atom_id res chain seq x y z
N MET A 1 -6.79 -8.28 4.21
CA MET A 1 -6.33 -6.97 4.72
C MET A 1 -5.57 -6.28 3.60
N TRP A 2 -5.85 -5.00 3.35
CA TRP A 2 -5.47 -4.30 2.12
C TRP A 2 -4.82 -2.96 2.44
N GLN A 3 -3.73 -2.63 1.75
CA GLN A 3 -2.92 -1.45 2.07
C GLN A 3 -3.16 -0.31 1.11
N VAL A 4 -3.32 0.88 1.68
CA VAL A 4 -3.32 2.17 0.97
C VAL A 4 -2.44 3.13 1.73
N GLY A 5 -1.31 3.51 1.12
CA GLY A 5 -0.28 4.31 1.79
C GLY A 5 0.26 3.59 3.05
N PRO A 6 0.29 4.26 4.22
CA PRO A 6 0.79 3.68 5.46
C PRO A 6 -0.28 2.92 6.28
N ALA A 7 -1.52 2.84 5.80
CA ALA A 7 -2.64 2.26 6.54
C ALA A 7 -3.13 0.94 5.91
N CYS A 8 -3.63 0.04 6.75
CA CYS A 8 -4.22 -1.22 6.32
C CYS A 8 -5.68 -1.32 6.74
N TYR A 9 -6.51 -1.81 5.81
CA TYR A 9 -7.96 -1.90 5.93
C TYR A 9 -8.41 -3.36 5.88
N GLY A 10 -9.51 -3.68 6.57
CA GLY A 10 -10.05 -5.04 6.65
C GLY A 10 -10.55 -5.57 5.30
N THR A 11 -11.20 -4.71 4.51
CA THR A 11 -11.85 -5.06 3.24
C THR A 11 -11.25 -4.29 2.06
N LYS A 12 -11.40 -4.82 0.83
CA LYS A 12 -10.95 -4.15 -0.40
C LYS A 12 -11.68 -2.81 -0.59
N THR A 13 -12.98 -2.81 -0.36
CA THR A 13 -13.83 -1.61 -0.47
C THR A 13 -13.41 -0.50 0.48
N ALA A 14 -13.07 -0.80 1.73
CA ALA A 14 -12.61 0.22 2.68
C ALA A 14 -11.25 0.81 2.27
N ALA A 15 -10.33 -0.01 1.76
CA ALA A 15 -9.06 0.45 1.20
C ALA A 15 -9.29 1.37 -0.01
N LEU A 16 -10.12 0.95 -0.97
CA LEU A 16 -10.42 1.74 -2.15
C LEU A 16 -11.17 3.03 -1.83
N GLN A 17 -12.05 3.04 -0.83
CA GLN A 17 -12.69 4.26 -0.35
C GLN A 17 -11.67 5.26 0.21
N ALA A 18 -10.69 4.79 0.98
CA ALA A 18 -9.62 5.64 1.48
C ALA A 18 -8.77 6.22 0.33
N ALA A 19 -8.42 5.39 -0.66
CA ALA A 19 -7.71 5.85 -1.86
C ALA A 19 -8.54 6.86 -2.67
N ALA A 20 -9.83 6.62 -2.84
CA ALA A 20 -10.76 7.50 -3.55
C ALA A 20 -10.90 8.85 -2.85
N SER A 21 -10.98 8.86 -1.52
CA SER A 21 -11.09 10.09 -0.71
C SER A 21 -9.87 10.99 -0.85
N ALA A 22 -8.68 10.43 -1.12
CA ALA A 22 -7.48 11.22 -1.38
C ALA A 22 -7.51 11.92 -2.76
N GLN A 23 -8.33 11.44 -3.70
CA GLN A 23 -8.47 12.02 -5.05
C GLN A 23 -9.76 12.83 -5.23
N ALA A 24 -10.72 12.71 -4.30
CA ALA A 24 -11.94 13.49 -4.32
C ALA A 24 -11.64 15.00 -4.22
N GLY A 25 -12.18 15.78 -5.15
CA GLY A 25 -11.96 17.22 -5.27
C GLY A 25 -10.68 17.61 -6.01
N ALA A 26 -9.87 16.65 -6.46
CA ALA A 26 -8.70 16.95 -7.29
C ALA A 26 -9.11 17.48 -8.66
N ILE A 27 -8.36 18.47 -9.17
CA ILE A 27 -8.52 18.94 -10.55
C ILE A 27 -7.63 18.08 -11.43
N VAL A 28 -8.24 17.35 -12.35
CA VAL A 28 -7.57 16.50 -13.33
C VAL A 28 -7.76 17.05 -14.73
N GLN A 29 -6.68 17.04 -15.51
CA GLN A 29 -6.70 17.39 -16.92
C GLN A 29 -7.07 16.14 -17.72
N HIS A 30 -8.17 16.19 -18.46
CA HIS A 30 -8.62 15.08 -19.30
C HIS A 30 -9.07 15.62 -20.65
N GLY A 31 -8.53 15.09 -21.75
CA GLY A 31 -8.91 15.53 -23.10
C GLY A 31 -8.69 17.03 -23.38
N GLY A 32 -7.72 17.68 -22.72
CA GLY A 32 -7.39 19.10 -22.92
C GLY A 32 -8.21 20.10 -22.09
N GLY A 33 -9.11 19.63 -21.22
CA GLY A 33 -9.87 20.45 -20.28
C GLY A 33 -9.63 20.08 -18.82
N ALA A 34 -9.87 21.04 -17.91
CA ALA A 34 -9.80 20.83 -16.48
C ALA A 34 -11.15 20.33 -15.92
N TYR A 35 -11.11 19.25 -15.15
CA TYR A 35 -12.29 18.64 -14.52
C TYR A 35 -12.06 18.48 -13.03
N VAL A 36 -13.11 18.68 -12.22
CA VAL A 36 -13.12 18.31 -10.81
C VAL A 36 -13.53 16.85 -10.68
N ALA A 37 -12.67 16.03 -10.08
CA ALA A 37 -12.97 14.64 -9.81
C ALA A 37 -13.85 14.52 -8.56
N SER A 38 -14.99 13.88 -8.69
CA SER A 38 -15.87 13.49 -7.58
C SER A 38 -16.02 11.97 -7.58
N VAL A 39 -16.07 11.36 -6.41
CA VAL A 39 -16.25 9.91 -6.30
C VAL A 39 -17.73 9.60 -6.45
N SER A 40 -18.08 8.83 -7.47
CA SER A 40 -19.47 8.43 -7.76
C SER A 40 -19.80 7.10 -7.06
N ALA A 41 -18.93 6.11 -7.20
CA ALA A 41 -19.10 4.80 -6.60
C ALA A 41 -17.74 4.15 -6.29
N VAL A 42 -17.71 3.26 -5.30
CA VAL A 42 -16.55 2.43 -4.98
C VAL A 42 -17.01 0.98 -4.90
N ALA A 43 -16.41 0.12 -5.71
CA ALA A 43 -16.68 -1.31 -5.76
C ALA A 43 -15.42 -2.11 -5.39
N GLU A 44 -15.52 -3.43 -5.26
CA GLU A 44 -14.36 -4.28 -4.93
C GLU A 44 -13.26 -4.25 -6.00
N ASN A 45 -13.61 -3.94 -7.25
CA ASN A 45 -12.71 -4.03 -8.40
C ASN A 45 -12.18 -2.65 -8.85
N GLY A 46 -12.64 -1.56 -8.25
CA GLY A 46 -12.25 -0.22 -8.70
C GLY A 46 -13.13 0.91 -8.15
N ILE A 47 -12.80 2.12 -8.59
CA ILE A 47 -13.42 3.38 -8.18
C ILE A 47 -14.00 4.06 -9.42
N GLU A 48 -15.24 4.50 -9.34
CA GLU A 48 -15.87 5.33 -10.37
C GLU A 48 -15.77 6.80 -9.97
N TYR A 49 -15.20 7.62 -10.86
CA TYR A 49 -15.10 9.05 -10.70
C TYR A 49 -16.03 9.75 -11.69
N ALA A 50 -16.84 10.67 -11.19
CA ALA A 50 -17.54 11.65 -12.00
C ALA A 50 -16.66 12.90 -12.14
N LEU A 51 -16.26 13.20 -13.36
CA LEU A 51 -15.46 14.36 -13.76
C LEU A 51 -16.39 15.47 -14.21
N THR A 52 -16.48 16.56 -13.44
CA THR A 52 -17.28 17.73 -13.80
C THR A 52 -16.38 18.81 -14.38
N PRO A 53 -16.61 19.28 -15.62
CA PRO A 53 -15.76 20.30 -16.24
C PRO A 53 -15.84 21.63 -15.47
N VAL A 54 -14.69 22.24 -15.20
CA VAL A 54 -14.61 23.52 -14.46
C VAL A 54 -15.26 24.67 -15.27
N GLY A 55 -15.24 24.57 -16.60
CA GLY A 55 -15.86 25.55 -17.50
C GLY A 55 -17.39 25.41 -17.66
N GLY A 56 -18.02 24.45 -16.98
CA GLY A 56 -19.43 24.09 -17.19
C GLY A 56 -19.62 23.17 -18.41
N GLY A 57 -20.50 22.18 -18.29
CA GLY A 57 -20.71 21.17 -19.33
C GLY A 57 -21.19 19.83 -18.75
N ALA A 58 -21.31 18.82 -19.61
CA ALA A 58 -21.71 17.48 -19.20
C ALA A 58 -20.59 16.78 -18.41
N SER A 59 -20.95 16.16 -17.28
CA SER A 59 -20.03 15.35 -16.50
C SER A 59 -19.64 14.07 -17.26
N LEU A 60 -18.38 13.66 -17.15
CA LEU A 60 -17.88 12.39 -17.67
C LEU A 60 -17.77 11.39 -16.52
N VAL A 61 -18.16 10.13 -16.71
CA VAL A 61 -17.91 9.07 -15.72
C VAL A 61 -16.72 8.24 -16.19
N VAL A 62 -15.70 8.13 -15.35
CA VAL A 62 -14.48 7.35 -15.59
C VAL A 62 -14.34 6.28 -14.53
N GLN A 63 -14.23 5.03 -14.96
CA GLN A 63 -13.93 3.91 -14.06
C GLN A 63 -12.41 3.70 -14.00
N SER A 64 -11.86 3.73 -12.79
CA SER A 64 -10.48 3.34 -12.52
C SER A 64 -10.49 1.95 -11.89
N LEU A 65 -10.05 0.95 -12.66
CA LEU A 65 -9.77 -0.39 -12.15
C LEU A 65 -8.53 -0.31 -11.28
N GLN A 66 -8.68 -0.62 -9.99
CA GLN A 66 -7.59 -0.51 -9.03
C GLN A 66 -7.64 -1.69 -8.07
N GLU A 67 -6.61 -2.53 -8.12
CA GLU A 67 -6.45 -3.66 -7.22
C GLU A 67 -5.58 -3.20 -6.03
N PRO A 68 -6.12 -3.08 -4.81
CA PRO A 68 -5.32 -2.69 -3.66
C PRO A 68 -4.27 -3.75 -3.36
N MET A 69 -3.08 -3.35 -2.93
CA MET A 69 -2.02 -4.29 -2.58
C MET A 69 -2.35 -5.00 -1.24
N PRO A 70 -1.95 -6.27 -1.07
CA PRO A 70 -2.08 -6.94 0.22
C PRO A 70 -1.28 -6.18 1.28
N CYS A 71 -1.81 -6.08 2.49
CA CYS A 71 -1.12 -5.40 3.58
C CYS A 71 0.13 -6.17 3.99
N ASN A 72 1.29 -5.54 3.82
CA ASN A 72 2.59 -6.07 4.24
C ASN A 72 3.33 -5.08 5.16
N LEU A 73 2.57 -4.33 5.95
CA LEU A 73 3.12 -3.35 6.87
C LEU A 73 3.73 -4.09 8.07
N LEU A 74 5.02 -3.90 8.33
CA LEU A 74 5.63 -4.37 9.57
C LEU A 74 4.96 -3.70 10.76
N THR A 75 4.38 -4.51 11.63
CA THR A 75 3.75 -4.06 12.87
C THR A 75 4.74 -4.13 14.03
N ALA A 76 4.41 -3.46 15.14
CA ALA A 76 5.23 -3.54 16.35
C ALA A 76 5.35 -4.97 16.90
N SER A 77 4.33 -5.81 16.69
CA SER A 77 4.37 -7.24 17.03
C SER A 77 5.41 -8.02 16.23
N ASP A 78 5.74 -7.59 15.01
CA ASP A 78 6.74 -8.23 14.16
C ASP A 78 8.17 -7.88 14.58
N ALA A 79 8.35 -6.82 15.38
CA ALA A 79 9.67 -6.36 15.79
C ALA A 79 10.42 -7.39 16.65
N LEU A 80 9.72 -8.02 17.60
CA LEU A 80 10.33 -8.99 18.52
C LEU A 80 10.83 -10.27 17.81
N PRO A 81 10.04 -10.97 16.98
CA PRO A 81 10.53 -12.15 16.28
C PRO A 81 11.67 -11.82 15.30
N ILE A 82 11.62 -10.67 14.63
CA ILE A 82 12.69 -10.23 13.73
C ILE A 82 13.97 -9.94 14.52
N ALA A 83 13.88 -9.26 15.65
CA ALA A 83 15.04 -8.99 16.51
C ALA A 83 15.70 -10.29 16.97
N TRP A 84 14.92 -11.29 17.39
CA TRP A 84 15.43 -12.59 17.78
C TRP A 84 16.02 -13.39 16.62
N ALA A 85 15.44 -13.32 15.42
CA ALA A 85 16.00 -13.95 14.23
C ALA A 85 17.39 -13.38 13.91
N VAL A 86 17.55 -12.05 13.97
CA VAL A 86 18.85 -11.39 13.76
C VAL A 86 19.85 -11.76 14.85
N ALA A 87 19.43 -11.73 16.12
CA ALA A 87 20.29 -12.12 17.25
C ALA A 87 20.74 -13.58 17.13
N GLY A 88 19.83 -14.50 16.80
CA GLY A 88 20.13 -15.91 16.58
C GLY A 88 21.11 -16.13 15.43
N GLY A 89 20.96 -15.39 14.33
CA GLY A 89 21.90 -15.41 13.20
C GLY A 89 23.32 -15.04 13.62
N TRP A 90 23.47 -13.97 14.41
CA TRP A 90 24.79 -13.58 14.94
C TRP A 90 25.37 -14.60 15.90
N ILE A 91 24.57 -15.14 16.81
CA ILE A 91 25.01 -16.21 17.73
C ILE A 91 25.54 -17.42 16.94
N ALA A 92 24.82 -17.85 15.90
CA ALA A 92 25.23 -18.95 15.05
C ALA A 92 26.56 -18.68 14.32
N VAL A 93 26.72 -17.48 13.75
CA VAL A 93 27.97 -17.07 13.10
C VAL A 93 29.15 -17.09 14.08
N TYR A 94 28.97 -16.55 15.29
CA TYR A 94 30.01 -16.56 16.32
C TYR A 94 30.36 -17.97 16.78
N MET A 95 29.36 -18.86 16.94
CA MET A 95 29.59 -20.26 17.27
C MET A 95 30.42 -20.97 16.20
N ILE A 96 30.05 -20.82 14.92
CA ILE A 96 30.79 -21.41 13.80
C ILE A 96 32.22 -20.88 13.77
N LYS A 97 32.40 -19.56 13.86
CA LYS A 97 33.72 -18.94 13.88
C LYS A 97 34.58 -19.45 15.03
N SER A 98 34.00 -19.57 16.22
CA SER A 98 34.70 -20.06 17.41
C SER A 98 35.12 -21.52 17.25
N LEU A 99 34.26 -22.36 16.68
CA LEU A 99 34.58 -23.76 16.39
C LEU A 99 35.68 -23.91 15.33
N LEU A 100 35.67 -23.07 14.29
CA LEU A 100 36.72 -23.06 13.28
C LEU A 100 38.08 -22.62 13.86
N LEU A 101 38.08 -21.64 14.76
CA LEU A 101 39.29 -21.16 15.43
C LEU A 101 39.80 -22.11 16.53
N ALA A 102 38.91 -22.92 17.11
CA ALA A 102 39.26 -23.92 18.12
C ALA A 102 39.84 -25.20 17.52
N ARG A 103 39.95 -25.32 16.19
CA ARG A 103 40.54 -26.47 15.52
C ARG A 103 42.05 -26.50 15.82
N PRO A 104 42.56 -27.50 16.54
CA PRO A 104 44.00 -27.66 16.69
C PRO A 104 44.60 -28.00 15.32
N GLU A 105 45.71 -27.36 14.96
CA GLU A 105 46.50 -27.74 13.79
C GLU A 105 46.95 -29.21 13.92
N PRO A 106 46.97 -29.98 12.81
CA PRO A 106 47.36 -31.40 12.83
C PRO A 106 48.80 -31.63 13.26
#